data_AF-A0A970EB34-F1
#
_entry.id   AF-A0A970EB34-F1
#
_cell.length_a   1.000
_cell.length_b   1.000
_cell.length_c   1.000
_cell.angle_alpha   90.00
_cell.angle_beta   90.00
_cell.angle_gamma   90.00
#
_symmetry.space_group_name_H-M   'P 1'
#
loop_
_entity.id
_entity.type
_entity.pdbx_description
1 polymer ?
#
loop_
_entity_poly.entity_id
_entity_poly.type
_entity_poly.pdbx_seq_one_letter_code
_entity_poly.pdbx_strand_id
1 'polypeptide(L)'
;MLFAIIVLVLWIIFAIILKSVTKDKFRFSDAILPLVLISYLLTIDLGINYVAGAIPGINDGIGLHSRFALYIIGEDNWSIELLKRIYDISFTISILLTFILTLLLIMNYRRSNI
;
A
#
# COMPACT_ATOMS: atom_id res chain seq x y z
N MET A 1 12.02 -0.62 -7.64
CA MET A 1 11.67 0.69 -8.22
C MET A 1 10.69 0.59 -9.39
N LEU A 2 10.92 -0.27 -10.39
CA LEU A 2 10.02 -0.44 -11.54
C LEU A 2 8.57 -0.81 -11.15
N PHE A 3 8.39 -1.76 -10.22
CA PHE A 3 7.05 -2.15 -9.74
C PHE A 3 6.25 -0.97 -9.17
N ALA A 4 6.88 -0.15 -8.32
CA ALA A 4 6.24 1.03 -7.74
C ALA A 4 5.84 2.06 -8.81
N ILE A 5 6.67 2.25 -9.85
CA ILE A 5 6.35 3.13 -10.98
C ILE A 5 5.14 2.60 -11.74
N ILE A 6 5.10 1.29 -12.04
CA ILE A 6 3.97 0.66 -12.73
C ILE A 6 2.68 0.84 -11.92
N VAL A 7 2.71 0.57 -10.61
CA VAL A 7 1.57 0.77 -9.73
C VAL A 7 1.11 2.22 -9.73
N LEU A 8 2.03 3.19 -9.68
CA LEU A 8 1.70 4.61 -9.72
C LEU A 8 1.08 5.04 -11.05
N VAL A 9 1.59 4.53 -12.18
CA VAL A 9 1.03 4.80 -13.51
C VAL A 9 -0.38 4.23 -13.62
N LEU A 10 -0.58 2.96 -13.26
CA LEU A 10 -1.90 2.33 -13.24
C LEU A 10 -2.87 3.09 -12.33
N TRP A 11 -2.38 3.60 -11.22
CA TRP A 11 -3.16 4.40 -10.29
C TRP A 11 -3.62 5.74 -10.86
N ILE A 12 -2.72 6.45 -11.55
CA ILE A 12 -3.06 7.70 -12.25
C ILE A 12 -4.13 7.44 -13.32
N ILE A 13 -3.96 6.37 -14.10
CA ILE A 13 -4.94 5.97 -15.11
C ILE A 13 -6.30 5.67 -14.47
N PHE A 14 -6.33 4.90 -13.37
CA PHE A 14 -7.54 4.64 -12.59
C PHE A 14 -8.22 5.93 -12.12
N ALA A 15 -7.46 6.88 -11.56
CA ALA A 15 -8.02 8.15 -11.09
C ALA A 15 -8.59 9.01 -12.22
N ILE A 16 -7.94 9.03 -13.39
CA ILE A 16 -8.43 9.73 -14.59
C ILE A 16 -9.74 9.09 -15.09
N ILE A 17 -9.79 7.76 -15.17
CA ILE A 17 -11.01 7.04 -15.56
C ILE A 17 -12.13 7.32 -14.56
N LEU A 18 -11.86 7.19 -13.26
CA LEU A 18 -12.84 7.44 -12.21
C LEU A 18 -13.41 8.86 -12.33
N LYS A 19 -12.56 9.87 -12.50
CA LYS A 19 -12.98 11.25 -12.75
C LYS A 19 -13.86 11.38 -14.00
N SER A 20 -13.50 10.70 -15.10
CA SER A 20 -14.28 10.75 -16.34
C SER A 20 -15.67 10.13 -16.19
N VAL A 21 -15.81 9.08 -15.39
CA VAL A 21 -17.07 8.36 -15.13
C VAL A 21 -17.95 9.14 -14.16
N THR A 22 -17.39 9.66 -13.06
CA THR A 22 -18.17 10.32 -12.01
C THR A 22 -18.41 11.82 -12.25
N LYS A 23 -17.69 12.44 -13.20
CA LYS A 23 -17.78 13.88 -13.55
C LYS A 23 -17.81 14.78 -12.30
N ASP A 24 -18.83 15.60 -12.14
CA ASP A 24 -18.99 16.56 -11.03
C ASP A 24 -19.20 15.90 -9.67
N LYS A 25 -19.50 14.59 -9.63
CA LYS A 25 -19.60 13.81 -8.40
C LYS A 25 -18.27 13.23 -7.95
N PHE A 26 -17.18 13.42 -8.70
CA PHE A 26 -15.86 12.91 -8.33
C PHE A 26 -15.42 13.46 -6.97
N ARG A 27 -15.04 12.56 -6.06
CA ARG A 27 -14.42 12.92 -4.78
C ARG A 27 -13.04 12.28 -4.70
N PHE A 28 -12.06 13.05 -4.24
CA PHE A 28 -10.71 12.52 -4.02
C PHE A 28 -10.68 11.35 -3.01
N SER A 29 -11.64 11.28 -2.08
CA SER A 29 -11.80 10.13 -1.18
C SER A 29 -12.03 8.81 -1.93
N ASP A 30 -12.77 8.87 -3.04
CA ASP A 30 -13.17 7.68 -3.80
C ASP A 30 -11.96 7.10 -4.55
N ALA A 31 -11.03 7.97 -4.93
CA ALA A 31 -9.72 7.55 -5.41
C ALA A 31 -8.85 7.04 -4.24
N ILE A 32 -8.67 7.79 -3.14
CA ILE A 32 -7.73 7.39 -2.09
C ILE A 32 -8.12 6.07 -1.39
N LEU A 33 -9.41 5.72 -1.31
CA LEU A 33 -9.87 4.52 -0.61
C LEU A 33 -9.22 3.22 -1.13
N PRO A 34 -9.27 2.87 -2.43
CA PRO A 34 -8.57 1.69 -2.94
C PRO A 34 -7.06 1.68 -2.66
N LEU A 35 -6.38 2.84 -2.67
CA LEU A 35 -4.96 2.91 -2.30
C LEU A 35 -4.72 2.50 -0.84
N VAL A 36 -5.57 2.96 0.08
CA VAL A 36 -5.49 2.58 1.50
C VAL A 36 -5.67 1.07 1.66
N LEU A 37 -6.65 0.48 0.96
CA LEU A 37 -6.91 -0.96 1.04
C LEU A 37 -5.72 -1.76 0.52
N ILE A 38 -5.19 -1.39 -0.65
CA ILE A 38 -4.03 -2.06 -1.26
C ILE A 38 -2.78 -1.87 -0.38
N SER A 39 -2.56 -0.68 0.19
CA SER A 39 -1.37 -0.44 1.02
C SER A 39 -1.37 -1.34 2.26
N TYR A 40 -2.52 -1.54 2.92
CA TYR A 40 -2.63 -2.47 4.04
C TYR A 40 -2.45 -3.93 3.61
N LEU A 41 -3.02 -4.34 2.47
CA LEU A 41 -2.79 -5.69 1.94
C LEU A 41 -1.30 -5.97 1.74
N LEU A 42 -0.57 -5.04 1.12
CA LEU A 42 0.88 -5.14 0.95
C LEU A 42 1.63 -5.10 2.27
N THR A 43 1.20 -4.25 3.22
CA THR A 43 1.82 -4.15 4.54
C THR A 43 1.68 -5.45 5.34
N ILE A 44 0.50 -6.08 5.31
CA ILE A 44 0.24 -7.36 5.96
C ILE A 44 1.12 -8.44 5.34
N ASP A 45 1.16 -8.49 4.01
CA ASP A 45 1.98 -9.44 3.27
C ASP A 45 3.48 -9.31 3.60
N LEU A 46 4.01 -8.08 3.60
CA LEU A 46 5.39 -7.80 4.02
C LEU A 46 5.63 -8.12 5.50
N GLY A 47 4.64 -7.90 6.36
CA GLY A 47 4.69 -8.26 7.77
C GLY A 47 4.80 -9.77 8.00
N ILE A 48 4.06 -10.56 7.22
CA ILE A 48 4.16 -12.03 7.25
C ILE A 48 5.58 -12.47 6.85
N ASN A 49 6.13 -11.89 5.78
CA ASN A 49 7.50 -12.18 5.34
C ASN A 49 8.55 -11.83 6.42
N TYR A 50 8.40 -10.67 7.08
CA TYR A 50 9.27 -10.28 8.18
C TYR A 50 9.18 -11.26 9.35
N VAL A 51 7.98 -11.61 9.81
CA VAL A 51 7.77 -12.54 10.94
C VAL A 51 8.30 -13.94 10.62
N ALA A 52 8.03 -14.44 9.40
CA ALA A 52 8.49 -15.75 8.96
C ALA A 52 10.02 -15.86 8.90
N GLY A 53 10.72 -14.77 8.54
CA GLY A 53 12.19 -14.72 8.56
C GLY A 53 12.79 -14.43 9.93
N ALA A 54 12.05 -13.78 10.84
CA ALA A 54 12.56 -13.34 12.14
C ALA A 54 12.47 -14.39 13.26
N ILE A 55 11.57 -15.38 13.14
CA ILE A 55 11.37 -16.41 14.16
C ILE A 55 12.17 -17.68 13.79
N PRO A 56 13.22 -18.04 14.55
CA PRO A 56 13.96 -19.27 14.33
C PRO A 56 13.05 -20.50 14.46
N GLY A 57 13.15 -21.45 13.52
CA GLY A 57 12.41 -22.72 13.55
C GLY A 57 11.03 -22.70 12.87
N ILE A 58 10.56 -21.56 12.33
CA ILE A 58 9.40 -21.53 11.43
C ILE A 58 9.82 -21.86 9.99
N ASN A 59 10.98 -21.35 9.55
CA ASN A 59 11.60 -21.70 8.28
C ASN A 59 13.13 -21.80 8.46
N ASP A 60 13.74 -22.73 7.73
CA ASP A 60 15.21 -22.87 7.66
C ASP A 60 15.78 -21.82 6.68
N GLY A 61 15.80 -20.56 7.12
CA GLY A 61 16.42 -19.44 6.40
C GLY A 61 15.49 -18.25 6.13
N ILE A 62 16.06 -17.23 5.48
CA ILE A 62 15.35 -16.02 5.06
C ILE A 62 14.85 -16.24 3.64
N GLY A 63 13.54 -16.47 3.48
CA GLY A 63 12.89 -16.63 2.18
C GLY A 63 11.71 -15.67 2.03
N LEU A 64 11.43 -15.26 0.79
CA LEU A 64 10.19 -14.56 0.46
C LEU A 64 9.06 -15.56 0.23
N HIS A 65 7.97 -15.41 0.97
CA HIS A 65 6.79 -16.27 0.91
C HIS A 65 5.68 -15.70 0.02
N SER A 66 5.85 -14.47 -0.49
CA SER A 66 4.85 -13.82 -1.35
C SER A 66 5.43 -13.23 -2.62
N ARG A 67 4.60 -13.19 -3.66
CA ARG A 67 4.94 -12.55 -4.94
C ARG A 67 5.06 -11.04 -4.82
N PHE A 68 4.30 -10.42 -3.92
CA PHE A 68 4.39 -8.98 -3.69
C PHE A 68 5.72 -8.59 -3.04
N ALA A 69 6.20 -9.38 -2.07
CA ALA A 69 7.52 -9.15 -1.50
C ALA A 69 8.62 -9.29 -2.57
N LEU A 70 8.53 -10.27 -3.47
CA LEU A 70 9.47 -10.39 -4.60
C LEU A 70 9.44 -9.15 -5.51
N TYR A 71 8.26 -8.64 -5.85
CA TYR A 71 8.15 -7.45 -6.71
C TYR A 71 8.62 -6.15 -6.05
N ILE A 72 8.51 -6.06 -4.73
CA ILE A 72 8.90 -4.86 -3.96
C ILE A 72 10.38 -4.89 -3.61
N ILE A 73 10.87 -6.03 -3.13
CA ILE A 73 12.20 -6.22 -2.55
C ILE A 73 13.20 -6.68 -3.61
N GLY A 74 12.78 -7.50 -4.58
CA GLY A 74 13.64 -8.12 -5.58
C GLY A 74 14.14 -9.50 -5.16
N GLU A 75 15.03 -10.08 -5.96
CA GLU A 75 15.54 -11.46 -5.77
C GLU A 75 16.80 -11.55 -4.90
N ASP A 76 17.49 -10.43 -4.65
CA ASP A 76 18.81 -10.42 -4.00
C ASP A 76 18.83 -9.73 -2.63
N ASN A 77 19.83 -10.06 -1.82
CA ASN A 77 20.20 -9.40 -0.55
C ASN A 77 19.09 -9.38 0.52
N TRP A 78 18.33 -10.46 0.64
CA TRP A 78 17.33 -10.57 1.70
C TRP A 78 17.99 -10.64 3.06
N SER A 79 17.57 -9.77 3.97
CA SER A 79 17.95 -9.81 5.37
C SER A 79 16.74 -9.48 6.24
N ILE A 80 16.77 -9.90 7.51
CA ILE A 80 15.69 -9.59 8.47
C ILE A 80 15.57 -8.06 8.64
N GLU A 81 16.70 -7.34 8.66
CA GLU A 81 16.71 -5.88 8.76
C GLU A 81 16.07 -5.22 7.53
N LEU A 82 16.30 -5.75 6.33
CA LEU A 82 15.67 -5.27 5.10
C LEU A 82 14.15 -5.47 5.16
N LEU A 83 13.71 -6.68 5.52
CA LEU A 83 12.29 -7.03 5.63
C LEU A 83 11.60 -6.14 6.67
N LYS A 84 12.21 -5.97 7.84
CA LYS A 84 11.72 -5.08 8.89
C LYS A 84 11.60 -3.64 8.39
N ARG A 85 12.65 -3.11 7.76
CA ARG A 85 12.66 -1.73 7.25
C ARG A 85 11.56 -1.49 6.22
N ILE A 86 11.37 -2.41 5.28
CA ILE A 86 10.35 -2.28 4.24
C ILE A 86 8.94 -2.42 4.83
N TYR A 87 8.75 -3.33 5.79
CA TYR A 87 7.51 -3.43 6.56
C TYR A 87 7.20 -2.12 7.30
N ASP A 88 8.16 -1.56 8.06
CA ASP A 88 7.97 -0.33 8.83
C ASP A 88 7.61 0.86 7.93
N ILE A 89 8.26 0.99 6.77
CA ILE A 89 7.94 2.02 5.76
C ILE A 89 6.52 1.82 5.22
N SER A 90 6.16 0.58 4.85
CA SER A 90 4.84 0.26 4.28
C SER A 90 3.71 0.50 5.29
N PHE A 91 3.95 0.15 6.55
CA PHE A 91 3.04 0.42 7.66
C PHE A 91 2.85 1.93 7.86
N THR A 92 3.94 2.70 7.89
CA THR A 92 3.90 4.16 8.00
C THR A 92 3.11 4.80 6.86
N ILE A 93 3.34 4.36 5.62
CA ILE A 93 2.60 4.84 4.44
C ILE A 93 1.10 4.52 4.59
N SER A 94 0.74 3.32 5.03
CA SER A 94 -0.66 2.91 5.21
C SER A 94 -1.38 3.77 6.25
N ILE A 95 -0.71 4.10 7.36
CA ILE A 95 -1.25 5.00 8.39
C ILE A 95 -1.44 6.42 7.82
N LEU A 96 -0.46 6.95 7.09
CA LEU A 96 -0.55 8.27 6.47
C LEU A 96 -1.69 8.36 5.45
N LEU A 97 -1.83 7.34 4.58
CA LEU A 97 -2.92 7.29 3.60
C LEU A 97 -4.29 7.22 4.30
N THR A 98 -4.40 6.47 5.39
CA THR A 98 -5.63 6.38 6.19
C THR A 98 -6.00 7.72 6.82
N PHE A 99 -5.00 8.43 7.35
CA PHE A 99 -5.20 9.77 7.89
C PHE A 99 -5.68 10.75 6.81
N ILE A 100 -5.04 10.74 5.63
CA ILE A 100 -5.46 11.56 4.49
C ILE A 100 -6.88 11.22 4.05
N LEU A 101 -7.22 9.94 3.93
CA LEU A 101 -8.58 9.50 3.58
C LEU A 101 -9.61 10.04 4.58
N THR A 102 -9.30 9.97 5.88
CA THR A 102 -10.18 10.44 6.95
C THR A 102 -10.43 11.94 6.83
N LEU A 103 -9.38 12.75 6.60
CA LEU A 103 -9.51 14.18 6.36
C LEU A 103 -10.39 14.48 5.13
N LEU A 104 -10.18 13.74 4.03
CA LEU A 104 -10.98 13.91 2.80
C LEU A 104 -12.46 13.57 3.02
N LEU A 105 -12.76 12.51 3.78
CA LEU A 105 -14.14 12.14 4.12
C LEU A 105 -14.82 13.23 4.96
N ILE A 106 -14.12 13.79 5.96
CA ILE A 106 -14.64 14.90 6.78
C ILE A 106 -14.92 16.14 5.91
N MET A 107 -13.99 16.49 5.02
CA MET A 107 -14.16 17.63 4.11
C MET A 107 -15.36 17.43 3.17
N ASN A 108 -15.53 16.22 2.63
CA ASN A 108 -16.66 15.88 1.77
C ASN A 108 -17.99 15.91 2.51
N TYR A 109 -18.04 15.44 3.76
CA TYR A 109 -19.23 15.51 4.61
C TYR A 109 -19.66 16.95 4.89
N ARG A 110 -18.70 17.85 5.17
CA ARG A 110 -19.00 19.28 5.34
C ARG A 110 -19.58 19.89 4.07
N ARG A 111 -19.03 19.56 2.91
CA ARG A 111 -19.46 20.12 1.62
C ARG A 111 -20.86 19.66 1.19
N SER A 112 -21.35 18.49 1.64
CA SER A 112 -22.71 18.04 1.32
C SER A 112 -23.80 18.62 2.21
N ASN A 113 -23.44 19.24 3.33
CA ASN A 113 -24.36 19.76 4.35
C ASN A 113 -24.39 21.30 4.42
N ILE A 114 -23.76 21.98 3.45
CA ILE A 114 -23.81 23.43 3.21
C ILE A 114 -24.55 23.62 1.89
#